data_AF-A0AAV2AJG9-F1
#
_entry.id   AF-A0AAV2AJG9-F1
#
_cell.length_a   1.000
_cell.length_b   1.000
_cell.length_c   1.000
_cell.angle_alpha   90.00
_cell.angle_beta   90.00
_cell.angle_gamma   90.00
#
_symmetry.space_group_name_H-M   'P 1'
#
loop_
_entity.id
_entity.type
_entity.pdbx_description
1 polymer ?
#
loop_
_entity_poly.entity_id
_entity_poly.type
_entity_poly.pdbx_seq_one_letter_code
_entity_poly.pdbx_strand_id
1 'polypeptide(L)' 'MEQHIRTHTGEKPYACGICWVRFADRSDCSRHQSVHYDVRPYACEQCGLTFKHIKSLRRHENTHLSKLST' A
#
# COMPACT_ATOMS: atom_id res chain seq x y z
N MET A 1 -1.83 16.50 12.21
CA MET A 1 -1.06 16.54 13.48
C MET A 1 -1.33 15.31 14.34
N GLU A 2 -2.59 14.95 14.63
CA GLU A 2 -2.91 13.80 15.50
C GLU A 2 -2.30 12.47 15.06
N GLN A 3 -2.39 12.10 13.77
CA GLN A 3 -1.77 10.88 13.25
C GLN A 3 -0.24 10.86 13.43
N HIS A 4 0.42 12.01 13.28
CA HIS A 4 1.85 12.15 13.54
C HIS A 4 2.15 11.98 15.03
N ILE A 5 1.33 12.55 15.92
CA ILE A 5 1.51 12.38 17.37
C ILE A 5 1.46 10.90 17.77
N ARG A 6 0.61 10.09 17.12
CA ARG A 6 0.54 8.63 17.37
C ARG A 6 1.85 7.90 17.10
N THR A 7 2.76 8.44 16.29
CA THR A 7 4.08 7.83 16.08
C THR A 7 5.00 8.02 17.28
N HIS A 8 4.77 9.05 18.09
CA HIS A 8 5.52 9.29 19.34
C HIS A 8 4.91 8.52 20.51
N THR A 9 3.57 8.46 20.60
CA THR A 9 2.88 7.79 21.71
C THR A 9 2.76 6.28 21.55
N GLY A 10 2.91 5.77 20.32
CA GLY A 10 2.71 4.35 20.00
C GLY A 10 1.24 3.93 19.94
N GLU A 11 0.29 4.88 19.99
CA GLU A 11 -1.15 4.59 19.91
C GLU A 11 -1.50 3.98 18.54
N LYS A 12 -2.17 2.82 18.56
CA LYS A 12 -2.57 2.08 17.35
C LYS A 12 -4.08 1.78 17.39
N PRO A 13 -4.93 2.76 17.10
CA PRO A 13 -6.37 2.61 17.27
C PRO A 13 -6.99 1.62 16.27
N TYR A 14 -6.39 1.46 15.08
CA TYR A 14 -6.97 0.65 14.00
C TYR A 14 -6.50 -0.80 14.08
N ALA A 15 -7.41 -1.74 14.33
CA ALA A 15 -7.10 -3.17 14.32
C ALA A 15 -7.53 -3.84 13.01
N CYS A 16 -6.75 -4.81 12.54
CA CYS A 16 -7.15 -5.70 11.47
C CYS A 16 -8.19 -6.70 12.02
N GLY A 17 -9.38 -6.77 11.42
CA GLY A 17 -10.42 -7.72 11.83
C GLY A 17 -10.11 -9.20 11.55
N ILE A 18 -8.99 -9.51 10.90
CA ILE A 18 -8.61 -10.89 10.52
C ILE A 18 -7.52 -11.43 11.45
N CYS A 19 -6.41 -10.69 11.61
CA CYS A 19 -5.26 -11.12 12.42
C CYS A 19 -5.00 -10.24 13.64
N TRP A 20 -5.88 -9.26 13.92
CA TRP A 20 -5.83 -8.38 15.10
C TRP A 20 -4.60 -7.48 15.23
N VAL A 21 -3.73 -7.46 14.22
CA VAL A 21 -2.61 -6.52 14.13
C VAL A 21 -3.14 -5.09 14.13
N ARG A 22 -2.51 -4.21 14.93
CA ARG A 22 -2.92 -2.81 15.09
C ARG A 22 -2.01 -1.83 14.34
N PHE A 23 -2.59 -0.75 13.85
CA PHE A 23 -1.96 0.31 13.06
C PHE A 23 -2.31 1.69 13.65
N ALA A 24 -1.36 2.63 13.54
CA ALA A 24 -1.55 4.02 13.93
C ALA A 24 -2.40 4.82 12.91
N ASP A 25 -2.44 4.34 11.67
CA ASP A 25 -3.17 4.93 10.56
C ASP A 25 -4.20 3.97 9.95
N ARG A 26 -5.34 4.54 9.51
CA ARG A 26 -6.43 3.81 8.85
C ARG A 26 -6.02 3.29 7.48
N SER A 27 -5.30 4.09 6.70
CA SER A 27 -4.86 3.74 5.35
C SER A 27 -3.87 2.57 5.40
N ASP A 28 -2.96 2.57 6.38
CA ASP A 28 -2.07 1.42 6.61
C ASP A 28 -2.84 0.16 7.01
N CYS A 29 -3.85 0.25 7.88
CA CYS A 29 -4.71 -0.89 8.22
C CYS A 29 -5.47 -1.43 7.00
N SER A 30 -6.08 -0.56 6.20
CA SER A 30 -6.78 -0.94 4.97
C SER A 30 -5.84 -1.57 3.94
N ARG A 31 -4.62 -1.02 3.78
CA ARG A 31 -3.58 -1.59 2.92
C ARG A 31 -3.09 -2.95 3.42
N HIS A 32 -3.02 -3.16 4.73
CA HIS A 32 -2.69 -4.45 5.29
C HIS A 32 -3.80 -5.48 5.02
N GLN A 33 -5.08 -5.08 5.08
CA GLN A 33 -6.20 -5.99 4.81
C GLN A 33 -6.14 -6.61 3.42
N SER A 34 -5.62 -5.91 2.40
CA SER A 34 -5.48 -6.47 1.06
C SER A 34 -4.55 -7.69 0.98
N VAL A 35 -3.64 -7.87 1.96
CA VAL A 35 -2.75 -9.03 2.04
C VAL A 35 -3.51 -10.32 2.31
N HIS A 36 -4.57 -10.25 3.11
CA HIS A 36 -5.39 -11.43 3.46
C HIS A 36 -6.21 -11.96 2.29
N TYR A 37 -6.51 -11.09 1.32
CA TYR A 37 -7.33 -11.42 0.16
C TYR A 37 -6.54 -11.51 -1.15
N ASP A 38 -5.20 -11.41 -1.07
CA ASP A 38 -4.28 -11.19 -2.20
C ASP A 38 -4.76 -10.15 -3.24
N VAL A 39 -5.50 -9.15 -2.78
CA VAL A 39 -6.05 -8.12 -3.67
C VAL A 39 -4.93 -7.21 -4.14
N ARG A 40 -4.81 -7.07 -5.46
CA ARG A 40 -3.85 -6.21 -6.14
C ARG A 40 -4.61 -5.16 -6.94
N PRO A 41 -5.10 -4.08 -6.28
CA PRO A 41 -6.05 -3.17 -6.91
C PRO A 41 -5.41 -2.22 -7.93
N TYR A 42 -4.07 -2.19 -8.00
CA TYR A 42 -3.34 -1.30 -8.88
C TYR A 42 -2.80 -2.09 -10.08
N ALA A 43 -3.39 -1.90 -11.25
CA ALA A 43 -2.93 -2.52 -12.49
C ALA A 43 -2.10 -1.54 -13.32
N CYS A 44 -1.03 -2.01 -13.95
CA CYS A 44 -0.32 -1.25 -14.98
C CYS A 44 -1.11 -1.30 -16.27
N GLU A 45 -1.44 -0.14 -16.83
CA GLU A 45 -2.23 -0.05 -18.06
C GLU A 45 -1.47 -0.60 -19.28
N GLN A 46 -0.13 -0.54 -19.27
CA GLN A 46 0.68 -0.96 -20.40
C GLN A 46 0.87 -2.49 -20.48
N CYS A 47 0.98 -3.19 -19.35
CA CYS A 47 1.30 -4.63 -19.34
C CYS A 47 0.32 -5.49 -18.52
N GLY A 48 -0.69 -4.88 -17.88
CA GLY A 48 -1.69 -5.57 -17.07
C GLY A 48 -1.18 -6.10 -15.73
N LEU A 49 0.11 -5.90 -15.40
CA LEU A 49 0.68 -6.43 -14.16
C LEU A 49 0.09 -5.70 -12.94
N THR A 50 -0.32 -6.47 -11.93
CA THR A 50 -1.03 -5.94 -10.77
C THR A 50 -0.16 -5.89 -9.52
N PHE A 51 -0.36 -4.84 -8.71
CA PHE A 51 0.43 -4.50 -7.53
C PHE A 51 -0.46 -4.29 -6.31
N LYS A 52 0.08 -4.60 -5.13
CA LYS A 52 -0.56 -4.34 -3.84
C LYS A 52 -0.51 -2.86 -3.43
N HIS A 53 0.44 -2.09 -3.96
CA HIS A 53 0.68 -0.70 -3.57
C HIS A 53 0.92 0.21 -4.77
N ILE A 54 0.36 1.42 -4.73
CA ILE A 54 0.54 2.44 -5.80
C ILE A 54 2.01 2.84 -6.00
N LYS A 55 2.81 2.90 -4.93
CA LYS A 55 4.25 3.21 -5.04
C LYS A 55 5.00 2.13 -5.85
N SER A 56 4.58 0.87 -5.71
CA SER A 56 5.14 -0.25 -6.46
C SER A 56 4.74 -0.18 -7.93
N LEU A 57 3.48 0.15 -8.23
CA LEU A 57 3.02 0.41 -9.59
C LEU A 57 3.81 1.55 -10.24
N ARG A 58 3.92 2.72 -9.59
CA ARG A 58 4.67 3.87 -10.13
C ARG A 58 6.13 3.55 -10.43
N ARG A 59 6.79 2.83 -9.52
CA ARG A 59 8.17 2.36 -9.76
C ARG A 59 8.25 1.42 -10.96
N HIS A 60 7.24 0.56 -11.13
CA HIS A 60 7.16 -0.32 -12.28
C HIS A 60 6.88 0.44 -13.59
N GLU A 61 6.00 1.44 -13.58
CA GLU A 61 5.71 2.27 -14.76
C GLU A 61 6.97 2.94 -15.31
N ASN A 62 7.89 3.37 -14.42
CA ASN A 62 9.19 3.90 -14.84
C ASN A 62 10.03 2.89 -15.64
N THR A 63 9.83 1.58 -15.44
CA THR A 63 10.54 0.54 -16.21
C THR A 63 10.11 0.48 -17.68
N HIS A 64 8.91 0.97 -17.98
CA HIS A 64 8.44 1.13 -19.36
C HIS A 64 8.96 2.41 -20.00
N LEU A 65 9.08 3.49 -19.21
CA LEU A 65 9.67 4.75 -19.66
C LEU A 65 11.16 4.60 -19.98
N SER A 66 11.89 3.78 -19.21
CA SER A 66 13.29 3.45 -19.51
C SER A 66 13.49 2.63 -20.78
N LYS A 67 12.43 2.10 -21.41
CA LYS A 67 12.47 1.40 -22.71
C LYS A 67 12.21 2.32 -23.92
N LEU A 68 12.05 3.63 -23.69
CA LEU A 68 11.82 4.64 -24.75
C LEU A 68 13.05 5.54 -24.98
N SER A 69 14.20 5.24 -24.37
CA SER A 69 15.46 6.00 -24.55
C SER A 69 16.60 5.04 -24.90
N THR A 70 16.74 4.80 -26.22
CA THR A 70 17.62 3.83 -26.93
C THR A 70 16.90 2.53 -27.28
#